data_AF-A0A8H5EM44-F1
#
_entry.id   AF-A0A8H5EM44-F1
#
_cell.length_a   1.000
_cell.length_b   1.000
_cell.length_c   1.000
_cell.angle_alpha   90.00
_cell.angle_beta   90.00
_cell.angle_gamma   90.00
#
_symmetry.space_group_name_H-M   'P 1'
#
loop_
_entity.id
_entity.type
_entity.pdbx_description
1 polymer ?
#
loop_
_entity_poly.entity_id
_entity_poly.type
_entity_poly.pdbx_seq_one_letter_code
_entity_poly.pdbx_strand_id
1 'polypeptide(L)'
;MAVGVADPRQECTVRPGKANTEEVAKGIKITDVLVWTAFMQEHRYGKFHWPASQEDHKLASDFFQKLPTLLSSGQIKPNSYKLFKNGFDDVSRGFQEYRDGSISNYKIVYKV
;
A
#
# COMPACT_ATOMS: atom_id res chain seq x y z
N MET A 1 3.56 11.52 -3.30
CA MET A 1 4.49 10.46 -3.70
C MET A 1 5.28 10.08 -2.45
N ALA A 2 5.07 8.90 -1.89
CA ALA A 2 5.89 8.42 -0.78
C ALA A 2 7.03 7.59 -1.38
N VAL A 3 8.27 8.07 -1.22
CA VAL A 3 9.47 7.33 -1.58
C VAL A 3 10.07 6.84 -0.26
N GLY A 4 10.11 5.52 -0.07
CA GLY A 4 10.82 4.88 1.03
C GLY A 4 12.15 4.35 0.53
N VAL A 5 13.25 4.74 1.17
CA VAL A 5 14.60 4.27 0.85
C VAL A 5 14.96 3.19 1.88
N ALA A 6 15.08 1.93 1.44
CA ALA A 6 15.48 0.80 2.30
C ALA A 6 16.99 0.48 2.20
N ASP A 7 17.66 0.97 1.16
CA ASP A 7 19.11 0.96 0.88
C ASP A 7 19.38 2.22 0.04
N PRO A 8 20.49 2.97 0.23
CA PRO A 8 20.85 4.09 -0.65
C PRO A 8 20.88 3.75 -2.16
N ARG A 9 20.86 2.46 -2.53
CA ARG A 9 20.76 1.96 -3.92
C ARG A 9 19.37 1.48 -4.35
N GLN A 10 18.36 1.54 -3.49
CA GLN A 10 17.02 1.05 -3.79
C GLN A 10 15.96 2.14 -3.61
N GLU A 11 15.40 2.59 -4.74
CA GLU A 11 14.26 3.49 -4.77
C GLU A 11 12.96 2.70 -4.95
N CYS A 12 12.01 2.85 -4.02
CA CYS A 12 10.68 2.27 -4.12
C CYS A 12 9.67 3.39 -4.38
N THR A 13 8.96 3.31 -5.50
CA THR A 13 7.87 4.24 -5.81
C THR A 13 6.56 3.50 -5.90
N VAL A 14 5.50 4.06 -5.30
CA VAL A 14 4.15 3.53 -5.44
C VAL A 14 3.49 4.28 -6.60
N ARG A 15 3.43 3.64 -7.77
CA ARG A 15 2.87 4.23 -9.00
C ARG A 15 1.91 3.25 -9.68
N PRO A 16 0.84 3.73 -10.34
CA PRO A 16 0.04 2.90 -11.22
C PRO A 16 0.82 2.58 -12.51
N GLY A 17 1.23 1.32 -12.69
CA GLY A 17 1.86 0.84 -13.92
C GLY A 17 3.28 1.37 -14.18
N LYS A 18 3.70 1.38 -15.45
CA LYS A 18 5.08 1.68 -15.90
C LYS A 18 5.36 3.16 -16.20
N ALA A 19 4.47 4.06 -15.78
CA ALA A 19 4.68 5.49 -16.04
C ALA A 19 5.99 5.98 -15.37
N ASN A 20 6.82 6.67 -16.15
CA ASN A 20 8.12 7.20 -15.73
C ASN A 20 9.10 6.10 -15.24
N THR A 21 9.04 4.92 -15.87
CA THR A 21 10.05 3.85 -15.71
C THR A 21 10.94 3.71 -16.94
N GLU A 22 10.93 4.70 -17.82
CA GLU A 22 11.80 4.80 -19.00
C GLU A 22 13.09 5.55 -18.66
N GLU A 23 14.12 5.42 -19.51
CA GLU A 23 15.39 6.17 -19.40
C GLU A 23 16.14 6.02 -18.07
N VAL A 24 15.89 4.92 -17.36
CA VAL A 24 16.55 4.63 -16.08
C VAL A 24 18.01 4.24 -16.34
N ALA A 25 18.92 4.71 -15.47
CA ALA A 25 20.35 4.47 -15.60
C ALA A 25 20.69 2.98 -15.75
N LYS A 26 21.73 2.69 -16.55
CA LYS A 26 22.17 1.32 -16.82
C LYS A 26 22.55 0.63 -15.51
N GLY A 27 22.00 -0.57 -15.27
CA GLY A 27 22.23 -1.36 -14.06
C GLY A 27 21.15 -1.23 -12.99
N ILE A 28 20.14 -0.36 -13.18
CA ILE A 28 18.98 -0.30 -12.29
C ILE A 28 17.99 -1.41 -12.64
N LYS A 29 17.59 -2.19 -11.62
CA LYS A 29 16.54 -3.21 -11.74
C LYS A 29 15.19 -2.59 -11.37
N ILE A 30 14.30 -2.49 -12.35
CA ILE A 30 12.91 -2.08 -12.14
C ILE A 30 12.10 -3.33 -11.80
N THR A 31 11.43 -3.35 -10.64
CA THR A 31 10.60 -4.46 -10.20
C THR A 31 9.23 -3.94 -9.81
N ASP A 32 8.19 -4.46 -10.46
CA ASP A 32 6.82 -4.18 -10.08
C ASP A 32 6.45 -5.05 -8.88
N VAL A 33 5.88 -4.45 -7.84
CA VAL A 33 5.33 -5.15 -6.68
C VAL A 33 3.83 -4.91 -6.61
N LEU A 34 3.06 -5.97 -6.38
CA LEU A 34 1.62 -5.89 -6.22
C LEU A 34 1.23 -6.59 -4.92
N VAL A 35 0.67 -5.85 -3.96
CA VAL A 35 0.33 -6.38 -2.63
C VAL A 35 -0.54 -7.65 -2.68
N TRP A 36 -1.35 -7.82 -3.72
CA TRP A 36 -2.24 -8.97 -3.86
C TRP A 36 -1.52 -10.31 -4.01
N THR A 37 -0.30 -10.33 -4.55
CA THR A 37 0.48 -11.57 -4.75
C THR A 37 0.87 -12.23 -3.42
N ALA A 38 0.93 -11.45 -2.34
CA ALA A 38 1.23 -11.92 -0.99
C ALA A 38 0.10 -12.76 -0.36
N PHE A 39 -1.13 -12.69 -0.89
CA PHE A 39 -2.26 -13.50 -0.40
C PHE A 39 -2.31 -14.90 -1.01
N MET A 40 -1.25 -15.33 -1.73
CA MET A 40 -1.19 -16.62 -2.41
C MET A 40 -2.34 -16.83 -3.42
N GLN A 41 -2.79 -15.73 -4.04
CA GLN A 41 -3.82 -15.72 -5.07
C GLN A 41 -3.30 -15.00 -6.31
N GLU A 42 -3.65 -15.50 -7.49
CA GLU A 42 -3.39 -14.77 -8.73
C GLU A 42 -4.28 -13.53 -8.81
N HIS A 43 -3.77 -12.47 -9.44
CA HIS A 43 -4.52 -11.25 -9.70
C HIS A 43 -4.50 -10.92 -11.19
N ARG A 44 -5.66 -10.53 -11.72
CA ARG A 44 -5.84 -10.15 -13.12
C ARG A 44 -6.53 -8.79 -13.21
N TYR A 45 -5.98 -7.89 -14.01
CA TYR A 45 -6.58 -6.58 -14.28
C TYR A 45 -6.42 -6.23 -15.76
N GLY A 46 -7.53 -6.29 -16.51
CA GLY A 46 -7.48 -6.14 -17.97
C GLY A 46 -6.53 -7.16 -18.60
N LYS A 47 -5.44 -6.68 -19.21
CA LYS A 47 -4.40 -7.52 -19.84
C LYS A 47 -3.28 -7.94 -18.88
N PHE A 48 -3.25 -7.37 -17.67
CA PHE A 48 -2.19 -7.64 -16.71
C PHE A 48 -2.53 -8.88 -15.88
N HIS A 49 -1.49 -9.68 -15.61
CA HIS A 49 -1.59 -10.90 -14.83
C HIS A 49 -0.39 -10.96 -13.87
N TRP A 50 -0.69 -11.14 -12.59
CA TRP A 50 0.29 -11.37 -11.55
C TRP A 50 0.01 -12.73 -10.90
N PRO A 51 0.93 -13.70 -10.98
CA PRO A 51 0.77 -14.98 -10.31
C PRO A 51 0.87 -14.80 -8.80
N ALA A 52 0.37 -15.79 -8.05
CA ALA A 52 0.66 -15.90 -6.62
C ALA A 52 2.19 -15.97 -6.39
N SER A 53 2.66 -15.36 -5.31
CA SER A 53 4.09 -15.29 -4.99
C SER A 53 4.36 -15.78 -3.57
N GLN A 54 5.04 -16.92 -3.45
CA GLN A 54 5.47 -17.47 -2.17
C GLN A 54 6.46 -16.54 -1.45
N GLU A 55 7.27 -15.82 -2.23
CA GLU A 55 8.25 -14.86 -1.73
C GLU A 55 7.56 -13.65 -1.13
N ASP A 56 6.58 -13.07 -1.83
CA ASP A 56 5.79 -11.94 -1.31
C ASP A 56 4.97 -12.35 -0.09
N HIS A 57 4.40 -13.56 -0.11
CA HIS A 57 3.68 -14.11 1.04
C HIS A 57 4.56 -14.21 2.27
N LYS A 58 5.76 -14.79 2.13
CA LYS A 58 6.71 -14.92 3.23
C LYS A 58 7.13 -13.55 3.75
N LEU A 59 7.48 -12.62 2.86
CA LEU A 59 7.87 -11.26 3.23
C LEU A 59 6.75 -10.55 4.02
N ALA A 60 5.51 -10.61 3.52
CA ALA A 60 4.36 -10.01 4.20
C ALA A 60 4.10 -10.68 5.55
N SER A 61 4.07 -12.02 5.62
CA SER A 61 3.88 -12.76 6.86
C SER A 61 4.92 -12.37 7.92
N ASP A 62 6.21 -12.39 7.55
CA ASP A 62 7.31 -12.03 8.47
C ASP A 62 7.20 -10.57 8.95
N PHE A 63 6.72 -9.66 8.10
CA PHE A 63 6.47 -8.27 8.48
C PHE A 63 5.25 -8.12 9.40
N PHE A 64 4.14 -8.81 9.11
CA PHE A 64 2.94 -8.82 9.93
C PHE A 64 3.16 -9.40 11.33
N GLN A 65 4.07 -10.36 11.48
CA GLN A 65 4.49 -10.85 12.80
C GLN A 65 5.21 -9.78 13.63
N LYS A 66 5.95 -8.87 12.98
CA LYS A 66 6.71 -7.79 13.65
C LYS A 66 5.87 -6.54 13.91
N LEU A 67 4.82 -6.33 13.12
CA LEU A 67 3.97 -5.15 13.13
C LEU A 67 3.44 -4.75 14.53
N PRO A 68 2.94 -5.66 15.38
CA PRO A 68 2.47 -5.29 16.72
C PRO A 68 3.55 -4.61 17.57
N THR A 69 4.78 -5.14 17.56
CA THR A 69 5.92 -4.57 18.29
C THR A 69 6.36 -3.23 17.70
N LEU A 70 6.38 -3.11 16.38
CA LEU A 70 6.73 -1.85 15.71
C LEU A 70 5.71 -0.74 15.99
N LEU A 71 4.43 -1.09 16.10
CA LEU A 71 3.36 -0.17 16.45
C LEU A 71 3.41 0.22 17.94
N SER A 72 3.55 -0.76 18.84
CA SER A 72 3.57 -0.49 20.29
C SER A 72 4.82 0.28 20.73
N SER A 73 5.96 0.07 20.07
CA SER A 73 7.19 0.85 20.31
C SER A 73 7.18 2.24 19.65
N GLY A 74 6.21 2.53 18.79
CA GLY A 74 6.11 3.81 18.08
C GLY A 74 7.12 4.02 16.95
N GLN A 75 7.87 2.97 16.57
CA GLN A 75 8.77 3.00 15.40
C GLN A 75 8.00 3.17 14.10
N ILE A 76 6.78 2.61 14.04
CA ILE A 76 5.80 2.86 12.98
C ILE A 76 4.61 3.55 13.61
N LYS A 77 4.19 4.68 13.01
CA LYS A 77 3.00 5.42 13.42
C LYS A 77 1.96 5.39 12.30
N PRO A 78 0.70 5.01 12.60
CA PRO A 78 -0.38 5.17 11.63
C PRO A 78 -0.55 6.63 11.23
N ASN A 79 -1.09 6.87 10.04
CA ASN A 79 -1.55 8.20 9.65
C ASN A 79 -2.64 8.69 10.62
N SER A 80 -2.79 10.01 10.72
CA SER A 80 -3.97 10.61 11.36
C SER A 80 -5.25 10.10 10.69
N TYR A 81 -6.33 10.04 11.45
CA TYR A 81 -7.59 9.50 10.96
C TYR A 81 -8.79 10.36 11.33
N LYS A 82 -9.82 10.29 10.47
CA LYS A 82 -11.15 10.80 10.73
C LYS A 82 -12.06 9.61 11.05
N LEU A 83 -12.60 9.59 12.27
CA LEU A 83 -13.50 8.54 12.72
C LEU A 83 -14.96 8.88 12.41
N PHE A 84 -15.61 8.04 11.62
CA PHE A 84 -17.06 8.04 11.46
C PHE A 84 -17.71 7.20 12.54
N LYS A 85 -18.59 7.84 13.32
CA LYS A 85 -19.16 7.28 14.54
C LYS A 85 -20.38 6.41 14.29
N ASN A 86 -21.10 6.60 13.18
CA ASN A 86 -22.28 5.80 12.84
C ASN A 86 -21.91 4.51 12.09
N GLY A 87 -20.63 4.16 12.05
CA GLY A 87 -20.15 2.90 11.49
C GLY A 87 -20.55 2.69 10.05
N PHE A 88 -21.26 1.61 9.78
CA PHE A 88 -21.65 1.23 8.41
C PHE A 88 -22.58 2.24 7.73
N ASP A 89 -23.40 2.97 8.48
CA ASP A 89 -24.31 3.99 7.93
C ASP A 89 -23.56 5.15 7.25
N ASP A 90 -22.33 5.39 7.67
CA ASP A 90 -21.48 6.46 7.16
C ASP A 90 -20.58 6.01 5.98
N VAL A 91 -20.56 4.74 5.60
CA VAL A 91 -19.65 4.21 4.56
C VAL A 91 -19.84 4.92 3.23
N SER A 92 -21.09 5.09 2.78
CA SER A 92 -21.41 5.81 1.55
C SER A 92 -20.91 7.24 1.58
N ARG A 93 -21.00 7.90 2.74
CA ARG A 93 -20.50 9.27 2.94
C ARG A 93 -18.98 9.33 2.85
N GLY A 94 -18.24 8.43 3.48
CA GLY A 94 -16.79 8.47 3.40
C GLY A 94 -16.25 8.16 2.00
N PHE A 95 -16.93 7.30 1.22
CA PHE A 95 -16.63 7.15 -0.20
C PHE A 95 -16.92 8.42 -1.01
N GLN A 96 -17.96 9.17 -0.66
CA GLN A 96 -18.25 10.46 -1.30
C GLN A 96 -17.16 11.49 -0.99
N GLU A 97 -16.72 11.62 0.26
CA GLU A 97 -15.62 12.53 0.63
C GLU A 97 -14.30 12.21 -0.12
N TYR A 98 -14.03 10.93 -0.39
CA TYR A 98 -12.89 10.52 -1.24
C TYR A 98 -13.06 11.00 -2.69
N ARG A 99 -14.25 10.80 -3.28
CA ARG A 99 -14.55 11.25 -4.66
C ARG A 99 -14.48 12.77 -4.80
N ASP A 100 -14.93 13.49 -3.78
CA ASP A 100 -14.94 14.95 -3.75
C ASP A 100 -13.53 15.55 -3.52
N GLY A 101 -12.51 14.72 -3.31
CA GLY A 101 -11.13 15.18 -3.05
C GLY A 101 -10.97 15.87 -1.69
N SER A 102 -11.90 15.67 -0.75
CA SER A 102 -11.92 16.33 0.56
C SER A 102 -10.92 15.74 1.58
N ILE A 103 -10.22 14.67 1.20
CA ILE A 103 -9.27 13.97 2.07
C ILE A 103 -7.86 14.51 1.82
N SER A 104 -7.31 15.15 2.84
CA SER A 104 -5.93 15.65 2.82
C SER A 104 -5.21 15.20 4.08
N ASN A 105 -4.21 14.34 3.91
CA ASN A 105 -3.34 13.87 4.99
C ASN A 105 -4.08 13.20 6.18
N TYR A 106 -5.15 12.44 5.92
CA TYR A 106 -5.76 11.56 6.91
C TYR A 106 -6.37 10.32 6.26
N LYS A 107 -6.63 9.28 7.05
CA LYS A 107 -7.40 8.11 6.64
C LYS A 107 -8.81 8.15 7.22
N ILE A 108 -9.82 7.83 6.42
CA ILE A 108 -11.18 7.59 6.92
C ILE A 108 -11.22 6.25 7.64
N VAL A 109 -11.76 6.22 8.86
CA VAL A 109 -11.96 5.02 9.68
C VAL A 109 -13.41 4.99 10.13
N TYR A 110 -14.03 3.81 10.10
CA TYR A 110 -15.40 3.59 10.56
C TYR A 110 -15.37 2.80 11.85
N LYS A 111 -16.16 3.21 12.84
CA LYS A 111 -16.38 2.42 14.05
C LYS A 111 -17.26 1.22 13.70
N VAL A 112 -16.71 0.01 13.77
CA VAL A 112 -17.46 -1.25 13.66
C VAL A 112 -17.79 -1.76 15.06
#